data_AF-A0A9D7H7V4-F1
#
_entry.id   AF-A0A9D7H7V4-F1
#
_cell.length_a   1.000
_cell.length_b   1.000
_cell.length_c   1.000
_cell.angle_alpha   90.00
_cell.angle_beta   90.00
_cell.angle_gamma   90.00
#
_symmetry.space_group_name_H-M   'P 1'
#
loop_
_entity.id
_entity.type
_entity.pdbx_description
1 polymer ?
#
loop_
_entity_poly.entity_id
_entity_poly.type
_entity_poly.pdbx_seq_one_letter_code
_entity_poly.pdbx_strand_id
1 'polypeptide(L)'
;MTAKTPLATAAATFEHDLIRYDELAVELAAMPLSSQKSLARATKLLEEAAACEQRLGHDVEMLMTAMQGARNRQQGAAEKTLDVARRIESRMAEHAVVMQRFVALAERAKRATQPVADLVEGGNESTDGPTLKKRLGDAQTEMNDVVAEAERMIAEAAQAGWQDVVREADSLKQKLMTTRNRVALAHRKVSEKAPV
;
A
#
# COMPACT_ATOMS: atom_id res chain seq x y z
N MET A 1 13.42 -19.94 -14.32
CA MET A 1 14.61 -20.61 -13.75
C MET A 1 15.30 -19.59 -12.84
N THR A 2 15.20 -19.74 -11.52
CA THR A 2 15.83 -18.82 -10.57
C THR A 2 17.34 -19.07 -10.60
N ALA A 3 18.13 -18.07 -11.00
CA ALA A 3 19.58 -18.19 -11.00
C ALA A 3 20.08 -18.56 -9.59
N LYS A 4 20.99 -19.54 -9.49
CA LYS A 4 21.57 -19.94 -8.21
C LYS A 4 22.24 -18.73 -7.56
N THR A 5 21.87 -18.44 -6.31
CA THR A 5 22.43 -17.30 -5.58
C THR A 5 23.90 -17.57 -5.22
N PRO A 6 24.74 -16.52 -5.05
CA PRO A 6 26.13 -16.71 -4.63
C PRO A 6 26.28 -17.55 -3.35
N LEU A 7 25.36 -17.38 -2.38
CA LEU A 7 25.34 -18.18 -1.15
C LEU A 7 25.04 -19.66 -1.42
N ALA A 8 24.04 -19.95 -2.26
CA ALA A 8 23.70 -21.33 -2.61
C ALA A 8 24.83 -22.01 -3.41
N THR A 9 25.53 -21.27 -4.26
CA THR A 9 26.68 -21.78 -5.00
C THR A 9 27.85 -22.07 -4.05
N ALA A 10 28.24 -21.12 -3.20
CA ALA A 10 29.35 -21.29 -2.26
C ALA A 10 29.12 -22.45 -1.27
N ALA A 11 27.90 -22.58 -0.74
CA ALA A 11 27.56 -23.69 0.15
C ALA A 11 27.63 -25.05 -0.55
N ALA A 12 27.18 -25.14 -1.80
CA ALA A 12 27.24 -26.38 -2.57
C ALA A 12 28.68 -26.79 -2.92
N THR A 13 29.56 -25.82 -3.22
CA THR A 13 30.97 -26.08 -3.48
C THR A 13 31.68 -26.56 -2.22
N PHE A 14 31.50 -25.86 -1.08
CA PHE A 14 32.07 -26.27 0.20
C PHE A 14 31.67 -27.69 0.60
N GLU A 15 30.37 -28.01 0.50
CA GLU A 15 29.85 -29.34 0.85
C GLU A 15 30.45 -30.43 -0.03
N HIS A 16 30.58 -30.17 -1.34
CA HIS A 16 31.20 -31.10 -2.27
C HIS A 16 32.65 -31.42 -1.90
N ASP A 17 33.45 -30.40 -1.60
CA ASP A 17 34.87 -30.58 -1.24
C ASP A 17 35.04 -31.19 0.15
N LEU A 18 34.08 -30.98 1.06
CA LEU A 18 34.07 -31.59 2.39
C LEU A 18 33.83 -33.10 2.30
N ILE A 19 32.82 -33.52 1.52
CA ILE A 19 32.56 -34.92 1.25
C ILE A 19 33.79 -35.59 0.62
N ARG A 20 34.44 -34.91 -0.33
CA ARG A 20 35.65 -35.45 -0.98
C ARG A 20 36.80 -35.62 0.02
N TYR A 21 37.00 -34.69 0.93
CA TYR A 21 38.02 -34.79 1.96
C TYR A 21 37.74 -35.95 2.93
N ASP A 22 36.49 -36.13 3.34
CA ASP A 22 36.07 -37.23 4.21
C ASP A 22 36.32 -38.60 3.53
N GLU A 23 35.99 -38.73 2.24
CA GLU A 23 36.28 -39.94 1.45
C GLU A 23 37.79 -40.27 1.42
N LEU A 24 38.63 -39.26 1.18
CA LEU A 24 40.09 -39.41 1.14
C LEU A 24 40.65 -39.82 2.51
N ALA A 25 40.13 -39.24 3.60
CA ALA A 25 40.52 -39.58 4.96
C ALA A 25 40.17 -41.04 5.31
N VAL A 26 38.98 -41.51 4.92
CA VAL A 26 38.55 -42.89 5.10
C VAL A 26 39.43 -43.85 4.29
N GLU A 27 39.73 -43.53 3.03
CA GLU A 27 40.60 -44.36 2.18
C GLU A 27 42.02 -44.47 2.74
N LEU A 28 42.59 -43.35 3.20
CA LEU A 28 43.91 -43.31 3.84
C LEU A 28 43.95 -44.15 5.12
N ALA A 29 42.93 -44.03 5.97
CA ALA A 29 42.85 -44.76 7.24
C ALA A 29 42.74 -46.28 7.05
N ALA A 30 42.09 -46.73 5.98
CA ALA A 30 41.91 -48.14 5.67
C ALA A 30 43.10 -48.78 4.91
N MET A 31 44.07 -47.98 4.44
CA MET A 31 45.10 -48.47 3.52
C MET A 31 46.22 -49.24 4.23
N PRO A 32 46.50 -50.51 3.85
CA PRO A 32 47.62 -51.25 4.41
C PRO A 32 48.97 -50.74 3.88
N LEU A 33 49.84 -50.29 4.78
CA LEU A 33 51.16 -49.72 4.46
C LEU A 33 52.28 -50.79 4.41
N SER A 34 51.96 -51.99 3.92
CA SER A 34 52.85 -53.17 3.97
C SER A 34 53.78 -53.33 2.76
N SER A 35 53.70 -52.45 1.75
CA SER A 35 54.50 -52.55 0.54
C SER A 35 54.93 -51.18 0.02
N GLN A 36 56.02 -51.13 -0.74
CA GLN A 36 56.47 -49.90 -1.41
C GLN A 36 55.37 -49.32 -2.34
N LYS A 37 54.60 -50.19 -2.99
CA LYS A 37 53.48 -49.77 -3.85
C LYS A 37 52.35 -49.14 -3.05
N SER A 38 51.98 -49.71 -1.90
CA SER A 38 50.91 -49.16 -1.06
C SER A 38 51.34 -47.88 -0.37
N LEU A 39 52.61 -47.74 0.01
CA LEU A 39 53.18 -46.47 0.48
C LEU A 39 53.11 -45.38 -0.60
N ALA A 40 53.52 -45.69 -1.84
CA ALA A 40 53.44 -44.72 -2.94
C ALA A 40 52.00 -44.28 -3.25
N ARG A 41 51.02 -45.19 -3.11
CA ARG A 41 49.60 -44.83 -3.24
C ARG A 41 49.13 -43.94 -2.09
N ALA A 42 49.49 -44.27 -0.85
CA ALA A 42 49.14 -43.47 0.32
C ALA A 42 49.70 -42.04 0.22
N THR A 43 50.95 -41.87 -0.26
CA THR A 43 51.54 -40.54 -0.50
C THR A 43 50.70 -39.73 -1.49
N LYS A 44 50.26 -40.31 -2.60
CA LYS A 44 49.40 -39.60 -3.58
C LYS A 44 48.05 -39.20 -3.00
N LEU A 45 47.41 -40.09 -2.24
CA LEU A 45 46.14 -39.75 -1.57
C LEU A 45 46.32 -38.66 -0.52
N LEU A 46 47.45 -38.66 0.19
CA LEU A 46 47.78 -37.62 1.16
C LEU A 46 48.02 -36.26 0.47
N GLU A 47 48.70 -36.24 -0.67
CA GLU A 47 48.84 -35.04 -1.52
C GLU A 47 47.48 -34.52 -1.99
N GLU A 48 46.58 -35.42 -2.41
CA GLU A 48 45.22 -35.05 -2.81
C GLU A 48 44.41 -34.50 -1.63
N ALA A 49 44.51 -35.13 -0.46
CA ALA A 49 43.86 -34.67 0.76
C ALA A 49 44.35 -33.28 1.17
N ALA A 50 45.67 -33.05 1.14
CA ALA A 50 46.24 -31.74 1.44
C ALA A 50 45.77 -30.66 0.44
N ALA A 51 45.68 -30.99 -0.85
CA ALA A 51 45.13 -30.07 -1.84
C ALA A 51 43.62 -29.80 -1.63
N CYS A 52 42.87 -30.80 -1.17
CA CYS A 52 41.45 -30.66 -0.83
C CYS A 52 41.24 -29.80 0.42
N GLU A 53 42.09 -29.95 1.44
CA GLU A 53 42.08 -29.11 2.64
C GLU A 53 42.34 -27.62 2.30
N GLN A 54 43.27 -27.35 1.38
CA GLN A 54 43.52 -25.99 0.90
C GLN A 54 42.30 -25.39 0.19
N ARG A 55 41.61 -26.18 -0.67
CA ARG A 55 40.37 -25.75 -1.33
C ARG A 55 39.26 -25.49 -0.32
N LEU A 56 39.10 -26.37 0.68
CA LEU A 56 38.14 -26.18 1.77
C LEU A 56 38.36 -24.86 2.51
N GLY A 57 39.61 -24.49 2.78
CA GLY A 57 39.93 -23.19 3.37
C GLY A 57 39.41 -22.02 2.51
N HIS A 58 39.63 -22.08 1.20
CA HIS A 58 39.12 -21.09 0.26
C HIS A 58 37.58 -21.07 0.18
N ASP A 59 36.95 -22.24 0.16
CA ASP A 59 35.50 -22.37 0.07
C ASP A 59 34.80 -21.82 1.32
N VAL A 60 35.40 -21.94 2.50
CA VAL A 60 34.92 -21.30 3.74
C VAL A 60 34.94 -19.78 3.62
N GLU A 61 36.04 -19.20 3.13
CA GLU A 61 36.14 -17.74 2.91
C GLU A 61 35.08 -17.24 1.93
N MET A 62 34.86 -18.01 0.84
CA MET A 62 33.84 -17.71 -0.16
C MET A 62 32.42 -17.82 0.42
N LEU A 63 32.16 -18.83 1.26
CA LEU A 63 30.89 -19.00 1.95
C LEU A 63 30.62 -17.84 2.91
N MET A 64 31.60 -17.45 3.72
CA MET A 64 31.49 -16.30 4.64
C MET A 64 31.20 -15.00 3.87
N THR A 65 31.91 -14.77 2.77
CA THR A 65 31.68 -13.61 1.89
C THR A 65 30.26 -13.61 1.32
N ALA A 66 29.79 -14.77 0.85
CA ALA A 66 28.46 -14.91 0.31
C ALA A 66 27.37 -14.73 1.38
N MET A 67 27.59 -15.19 2.61
CA MET A 67 26.71 -14.96 3.76
C MET A 67 26.60 -13.47 4.09
N GLN A 68 27.72 -12.75 4.12
CA GLN A 68 27.71 -11.30 4.35
C GLN A 68 26.95 -10.56 3.23
N GLY A 69 27.13 -10.97 1.97
CA GLY A 69 26.36 -10.45 0.84
C GLY A 69 24.85 -10.70 0.97
N ALA A 70 24.46 -11.90 1.41
CA ALA A 70 23.06 -12.24 1.68
C ALA A 70 22.47 -11.41 2.83
N ARG A 71 23.23 -11.20 3.91
CA ARG A 71 22.85 -10.33 5.03
C ARG A 71 22.63 -8.89 4.58
N ASN A 72 23.56 -8.32 3.80
CA ASN A 72 23.41 -6.97 3.27
C ASN A 72 22.16 -6.82 2.40
N ARG A 73 21.86 -7.84 1.58
CA ARG A 73 20.63 -7.87 0.77
C ARG A 73 19.38 -7.91 1.64
N GLN A 74 19.38 -8.74 2.68
CA GLN A 74 18.27 -8.84 3.63
C GLN A 74 18.04 -7.51 4.35
N GLN A 75 19.11 -6.86 4.82
CA GLN A 75 19.02 -5.55 5.46
C GLN A 75 18.45 -4.48 4.52
N GLY A 76 18.97 -4.39 3.29
CA GLY A 76 18.44 -3.45 2.30
C GLY A 76 17.00 -3.73 1.88
N ALA A 77 16.56 -4.99 1.89
CA ALA A 77 15.16 -5.35 1.68
C ALA A 77 14.28 -4.89 2.86
N ALA A 78 14.73 -5.11 4.10
CA ALA A 78 14.02 -4.67 5.29
C ALA A 78 13.84 -3.14 5.34
N GLU A 79 14.90 -2.39 5.01
CA GLU A 79 14.86 -0.92 4.93
C GLU A 79 13.84 -0.43 3.90
N LYS A 80 13.80 -1.04 2.70
CA LYS A 80 12.80 -0.72 1.67
C LYS A 80 11.38 -1.03 2.12
N THR A 81 11.18 -2.16 2.81
CA THR A 81 9.86 -2.52 3.35
C THR A 81 9.41 -1.51 4.41
N LEU A 82 10.30 -1.07 5.29
CA LEU A 82 10.01 -0.04 6.28
C LEU A 82 9.67 1.32 5.64
N ASP A 83 10.40 1.72 4.60
CA ASP A 83 10.08 2.95 3.85
C ASP A 83 8.67 2.90 3.24
N VAL A 84 8.33 1.78 2.59
CA VAL A 84 7.00 1.56 2.03
C VAL A 84 5.93 1.58 3.11
N ALA A 85 6.17 0.94 4.26
CA ALA A 85 5.22 0.95 5.38
C ALA A 85 4.92 2.38 5.86
N ARG A 86 5.94 3.21 6.06
CA ARG A 86 5.77 4.62 6.45
C ARG A 86 5.00 5.43 5.42
N ARG A 87 5.27 5.19 4.12
CA ARG A 87 4.53 5.84 3.03
C ARG A 87 3.07 5.43 3.02
N ILE A 88 2.76 4.16 3.27
CA ILE A 88 1.39 3.68 3.40
C ILE A 88 0.70 4.34 4.58
N GLU A 89 1.33 4.39 5.76
CA GLU A 89 0.79 5.04 6.96
C GLU A 89 0.48 6.52 6.72
N SER A 90 1.41 7.28 6.09
CA SER A 90 1.19 8.68 5.72
C SER A 90 -0.01 8.83 4.78
N ARG A 91 -0.08 7.99 3.74
CA ARG A 91 -1.19 8.03 2.77
C ARG A 91 -2.53 7.65 3.40
N MET A 92 -2.55 6.71 4.33
CA MET A 92 -3.75 6.36 5.08
C MET A 92 -4.22 7.50 5.97
N ALA A 93 -3.30 8.20 6.63
CA ALA A 93 -3.62 9.37 7.44
C ALA A 93 -4.18 10.52 6.59
N GLU A 94 -3.55 10.83 5.45
CA GLU A 94 -4.05 11.80 4.48
C GLU A 94 -5.47 11.44 4.01
N HIS A 95 -5.69 10.18 3.65
CA HIS A 95 -6.99 9.68 3.21
C HIS A 95 -8.05 9.84 4.30
N ALA A 96 -7.73 9.49 5.55
CA ALA A 96 -8.66 9.59 6.67
C ALA A 96 -9.15 11.03 6.89
N VAL A 97 -8.25 12.02 6.77
CA VAL A 97 -8.60 13.44 6.87
C VAL A 97 -9.56 13.86 5.74
N VAL A 98 -9.27 13.45 4.51
CA VAL A 98 -10.14 13.76 3.35
C VAL A 98 -11.51 13.12 3.52
N MET A 99 -11.58 11.85 3.95
CA MET A 99 -12.85 11.15 4.16
C MET A 99 -13.66 11.75 5.31
N GLN A 100 -13.02 12.18 6.41
CA GLN A 100 -13.72 12.86 7.49
C GLN A 100 -14.41 14.15 6.98
N ARG A 101 -13.72 14.92 6.13
CA ARG A 101 -14.31 16.12 5.51
C ARG A 101 -15.43 15.75 4.54
N PHE A 102 -15.28 14.70 3.75
CA PHE A 102 -16.33 14.23 2.84
C PHE A 102 -17.60 13.81 3.60
N VAL A 103 -17.47 13.07 4.70
CA VAL A 103 -18.62 12.70 5.55
C VAL A 103 -19.30 13.94 6.12
N ALA A 104 -18.53 14.92 6.62
CA ALA A 104 -19.09 16.17 7.13
C ALA A 104 -19.84 16.94 6.03
N LEU A 105 -19.29 16.98 4.81
CA LEU A 105 -19.92 17.59 3.65
C LEU A 105 -21.23 16.89 3.25
N ALA A 106 -21.26 15.56 3.25
CA ALA A 106 -22.45 14.77 2.96
C ALA A 106 -23.57 15.01 3.99
N GLU A 107 -23.22 15.13 5.27
CA GLU A 107 -24.19 15.46 6.32
C GLU A 107 -24.74 16.89 6.18
N ARG A 108 -23.89 17.86 5.80
CA ARG A 108 -24.36 19.21 5.47
C ARG A 108 -25.29 19.20 4.25
N ALA A 109 -24.92 18.46 3.21
CA ALA A 109 -25.74 18.29 2.01
C ALA A 109 -27.13 17.74 2.34
N LYS A 110 -27.20 16.72 3.20
CA LYS A 110 -28.47 16.14 3.68
C LYS A 110 -29.32 17.15 4.44
N ARG A 111 -28.72 17.92 5.37
CA ARG A 111 -29.44 18.98 6.09
C ARG A 111 -29.97 20.06 5.16
N ALA A 112 -29.18 20.43 4.15
CA ALA A 112 -29.56 21.45 3.18
C ALA A 112 -30.78 21.01 2.33
N THR A 113 -30.90 19.71 2.02
CA THR A 113 -32.01 19.17 1.21
C THR A 113 -33.25 18.81 2.02
N GLN A 114 -33.15 18.69 3.35
CA GLN A 114 -34.27 18.32 4.23
C GLN A 114 -35.52 19.20 4.06
N PRO A 115 -35.45 20.55 4.02
CA PRO A 115 -36.64 21.38 3.87
C PRO A 115 -37.41 21.13 2.57
N VAL A 116 -36.74 20.62 1.53
CA VAL A 116 -37.33 20.26 0.25
C VAL A 116 -38.07 18.93 0.34
N ALA A 117 -37.46 17.96 1.02
CA ALA A 117 -38.08 16.66 1.29
C ALA A 117 -39.35 16.85 2.13
N ASP A 118 -39.27 17.63 3.20
CA ASP A 118 -40.41 17.96 4.08
C ASP A 118 -41.58 18.58 3.29
N LEU A 119 -41.30 19.37 2.24
CA LEU A 119 -42.34 19.98 1.40
C LEU A 119 -42.97 19.03 0.39
N VAL A 120 -42.21 18.04 -0.08
CA VAL A 120 -42.71 17.01 -1.00
C VAL A 120 -43.54 15.97 -0.22
N GLU A 121 -43.12 15.64 1.02
CA GLU A 121 -43.77 14.64 1.86
C GLU A 121 -44.93 15.22 2.68
N GLY A 122 -44.81 16.44 3.20
CA GLY A 122 -45.76 17.07 4.13
C GLY A 122 -46.99 17.74 3.47
N GLY A 123 -47.21 17.54 2.16
CA GLY A 123 -48.48 17.82 1.50
C GLY A 123 -49.20 19.12 1.92
N ASN A 124 -48.59 20.28 1.74
CA ASN A 124 -49.25 21.59 1.78
C ASN A 124 -50.08 21.93 3.06
N GLU A 125 -49.79 21.32 4.22
CA GLU A 125 -50.46 21.70 5.47
C GLU A 125 -49.81 22.93 6.12
N SER A 126 -50.56 24.03 6.11
CA SER A 126 -50.49 25.22 6.99
C SER A 126 -49.10 25.74 7.41
N THR A 127 -48.15 25.85 6.48
CA THR A 127 -46.94 26.66 6.73
C THR A 127 -47.18 28.08 6.24
N ASP A 128 -47.07 29.05 7.15
CA ASP A 128 -47.14 30.48 6.84
C ASP A 128 -46.18 30.85 5.69
N GLY A 129 -46.72 31.50 4.64
CA GLY A 129 -46.03 31.74 3.36
C GLY A 129 -44.67 32.46 3.49
N PRO A 130 -44.56 33.52 4.32
CA PRO A 130 -43.28 34.16 4.65
C PRO A 130 -42.26 33.23 5.33
N THR A 131 -42.72 32.37 6.25
CA THR A 131 -41.87 31.40 6.96
C THR A 131 -41.33 30.33 6.00
N LEU A 132 -42.19 29.84 5.09
CA LEU A 132 -41.79 28.89 4.05
C LEU A 132 -40.78 29.49 3.07
N LYS A 133 -41.03 30.73 2.62
CA LYS A 133 -40.12 31.47 1.73
C LYS A 133 -38.74 31.61 2.35
N LYS A 134 -38.67 31.99 3.62
CA LYS A 134 -37.39 32.10 4.35
C LYS A 134 -36.65 30.76 4.44
N ARG A 135 -37.34 29.68 4.84
CA ARG A 135 -36.74 28.33 4.92
C ARG A 135 -36.16 27.85 3.59
N LEU A 136 -36.86 28.09 2.48
CA LEU A 136 -36.38 27.75 1.14
C LEU A 136 -35.18 28.61 0.70
N GLY A 137 -35.17 29.90 1.05
CA GLY A 137 -34.03 30.79 0.82
C GLY A 137 -32.78 30.37 1.60
N ASP A 138 -32.95 30.05 2.89
CA ASP A 138 -31.86 29.57 3.75
C ASP A 138 -31.30 28.23 3.24
N ALA A 139 -32.17 27.29 2.84
CA ALA A 139 -31.77 26.03 2.23
C ALA A 139 -31.00 26.23 0.91
N GLN A 140 -31.43 27.18 0.07
CA GLN A 140 -30.74 27.49 -1.18
C GLN A 140 -29.35 28.07 -0.95
N THR A 141 -29.17 28.91 0.07
CA THR A 141 -27.85 29.45 0.47
C THR A 141 -26.94 28.33 0.96
N GLU A 142 -27.41 27.47 1.88
CA GLU A 142 -26.60 26.34 2.38
C GLU A 142 -26.23 25.38 1.23
N MET A 143 -27.13 25.09 0.29
CA MET A 143 -26.80 24.26 -0.88
C MET A 143 -25.70 24.86 -1.75
N ASN A 144 -25.66 26.19 -1.93
CA ASN A 144 -24.58 26.83 -2.69
C ASN A 144 -23.25 26.71 -1.97
N ASP A 145 -23.23 26.88 -0.64
CA ASP A 145 -22.02 26.76 0.16
C ASP A 145 -21.47 25.33 0.13
N VAL A 146 -22.35 24.33 0.23
CA VAL A 146 -21.98 22.92 0.13
C VAL A 146 -21.48 22.56 -1.27
N VAL A 147 -22.06 23.11 -2.34
CA VAL A 147 -21.56 22.92 -3.71
C VAL A 147 -20.17 23.51 -3.88
N ALA A 148 -19.93 24.73 -3.39
CA ALA A 148 -18.61 25.37 -3.47
C ALA A 148 -17.55 24.60 -2.64
N GLU A 149 -17.93 24.04 -1.49
CA GLU A 149 -17.04 23.19 -0.70
C GLU A 149 -16.76 21.85 -1.39
N ALA A 150 -17.74 21.24 -2.05
CA ALA A 150 -17.56 20.03 -2.86
C ALA A 150 -16.56 20.27 -4.00
N GLU A 151 -16.63 21.44 -4.68
CA GLU A 151 -15.68 21.80 -5.74
C GLU A 151 -14.25 21.94 -5.22
N ARG A 152 -14.06 22.59 -4.07
CA ARG A 152 -12.73 22.67 -3.41
C ARG A 152 -12.22 21.29 -3.04
N MET A 153 -13.06 20.44 -2.46
CA MET A 153 -12.71 19.08 -2.10
C MET A 153 -12.31 18.24 -3.32
N ILE A 154 -13.02 18.37 -4.44
CA ILE A 154 -12.68 17.70 -5.70
C ILE A 154 -11.29 18.14 -6.17
N ALA A 155 -10.99 19.44 -6.16
CA ALA A 155 -9.69 19.94 -6.58
C ALA A 155 -8.55 19.44 -5.67
N GLU A 156 -8.74 19.53 -4.34
CA GLU A 156 -7.77 19.06 -3.35
C GLU A 156 -7.54 17.55 -3.42
N ALA A 157 -8.62 16.76 -3.55
CA ALA A 157 -8.55 15.31 -3.70
C ALA A 157 -7.87 14.91 -5.02
N ALA A 158 -8.15 15.60 -6.13
CA ALA A 158 -7.49 15.37 -7.40
C ALA A 158 -5.99 15.67 -7.34
N GLN A 159 -5.60 16.78 -6.72
CA GLN A 159 -4.20 17.14 -6.49
C GLN A 159 -3.48 16.12 -5.61
N ALA A 160 -4.16 15.57 -4.60
CA ALA A 160 -3.65 14.53 -3.71
C ALA A 160 -3.76 13.09 -4.27
N GLY A 161 -4.33 12.91 -5.47
CA GLY A 161 -4.45 11.62 -6.15
C GLY A 161 -5.58 10.70 -5.66
N TRP A 162 -6.58 11.22 -4.95
CA TRP A 162 -7.75 10.48 -4.43
C TRP A 162 -8.92 10.49 -5.43
N GLN A 163 -8.78 9.72 -6.51
CA GLN A 163 -9.71 9.72 -7.66
C GLN A 163 -11.09 9.13 -7.34
N ASP A 164 -11.17 8.22 -6.39
CA ASP A 164 -12.41 7.72 -5.80
C ASP A 164 -13.18 8.84 -5.08
N VAL A 165 -12.51 9.57 -4.19
CA VAL A 165 -13.12 10.72 -3.49
C VAL A 165 -13.59 11.79 -4.48
N VAL A 166 -12.79 12.08 -5.52
CA VAL A 166 -13.18 13.01 -6.60
C VAL A 166 -14.53 12.61 -7.22
N ARG A 167 -14.70 11.32 -7.55
CA ARG A 167 -15.95 10.83 -8.16
C ARG A 167 -17.13 10.92 -7.21
N GLU A 168 -16.94 10.57 -5.94
CA GLU A 168 -17.99 10.61 -4.93
C GLU A 168 -18.43 12.03 -4.61
N ALA A 169 -17.48 12.95 -4.43
CA ALA A 169 -17.75 14.38 -4.22
C ALA A 169 -18.42 15.04 -5.43
N ASP A 170 -18.01 14.70 -6.65
CA ASP A 170 -18.69 15.20 -7.85
C ASP A 170 -20.11 14.67 -7.96
N SER A 171 -20.34 13.37 -7.67
CA SER A 171 -21.69 12.81 -7.63
C SER A 171 -22.59 13.53 -6.64
N LEU A 172 -22.09 13.82 -5.43
CA LEU A 172 -22.82 14.59 -4.41
C LEU A 172 -23.14 16.01 -4.90
N LYS A 173 -22.16 16.69 -5.50
CA LYS A 173 -22.31 18.03 -6.09
C LYS A 173 -23.42 18.06 -7.15
N GLN A 174 -23.41 17.13 -8.11
CA GLN A 174 -24.42 17.06 -9.17
C GLN A 174 -25.84 16.83 -8.61
N LYS A 175 -25.97 15.94 -7.60
CA LYS A 175 -27.25 15.71 -6.91
C LYS A 175 -27.74 16.99 -6.22
N LEU A 176 -26.88 17.71 -5.52
CA LEU A 176 -27.22 18.98 -4.87
C LEU A 176 -27.63 20.06 -5.85
N MET A 177 -26.91 20.22 -6.96
CA MET A 177 -27.27 21.20 -7.99
C MET A 177 -28.66 20.92 -8.57
N THR A 178 -29.00 19.65 -8.77
CA THR A 178 -30.33 19.25 -9.25
C THR A 178 -31.41 19.62 -8.24
N THR A 179 -31.20 19.30 -6.96
CA THR A 179 -32.15 19.63 -5.88
C THR A 179 -32.29 21.14 -5.70
N ARG A 180 -31.19 21.89 -5.74
CA ARG A 180 -31.17 23.36 -5.69
C ARG A 180 -32.02 23.98 -6.79
N ASN A 181 -31.94 23.48 -8.01
CA ASN A 181 -32.76 23.99 -9.12
C ASN A 181 -34.26 23.77 -8.87
N ARG A 182 -34.65 22.65 -8.24
CA ARG A 182 -36.04 22.41 -7.81
C ARG A 182 -36.47 23.38 -6.71
N VAL A 183 -35.60 23.66 -5.74
CA VAL A 183 -35.84 24.65 -4.68
C VAL A 183 -36.05 26.05 -5.24
N ALA A 184 -35.19 26.48 -6.16
CA ALA A 184 -35.31 27.79 -6.79
C ALA A 184 -36.66 27.95 -7.52
N LEU A 185 -37.15 26.88 -8.17
CA LEU A 185 -38.47 26.88 -8.81
C LEU A 185 -39.61 26.93 -7.78
N ALA A 186 -39.51 26.18 -6.68
CA ALA A 186 -40.49 26.20 -5.59
C ALA A 186 -40.55 27.57 -4.90
N HIS A 187 -39.39 28.17 -4.62
CA HIS A 187 -39.27 29.50 -4.01
C HIS A 187 -39.90 30.59 -4.88
N ARG A 188 -39.74 30.54 -6.22
CA ARG A 188 -40.42 31.45 -7.15
C ARG A 188 -41.95 31.28 -7.08
N LYS A 189 -42.45 30.05 -7.15
CA LYS A 189 -43.90 29.78 -7.08
C LYS A 189 -44.54 30.23 -5.76
N VAL A 190 -43.84 30.08 -4.63
CA VAL A 190 -44.31 30.58 -3.32
C VAL A 190 -44.28 32.11 -3.29
N SER A 191 -43.26 32.74 -3.89
CA SER A 191 -43.15 34.20 -3.98
C SER A 191 -44.20 34.83 -4.89
N GLU A 192 -44.67 34.13 -5.92
CA GLU A 192 -45.74 34.57 -6.82
C GLU A 192 -47.14 34.43 -6.20
N LYS A 193 -47.35 33.44 -5.31
CA LYS A 193 -48.64 33.19 -4.64
C LYS A 193 -48.87 34.01 -3.37
N ALA A 194 -47.82 34.55 -2.77
CA ALA A 194 -47.88 35.44 -1.62
C ALA A 194 -47.26 36.80 -1.96
N PRO A 195 -47.89 37.62 -2.82
CA PRO A 195 -47.56 39.04 -2.88
C PRO A 195 -47.91 39.66 -1.53
N VAL A 196 -47.01 40.53 -1.06
CA VAL A 196 -47.05 41.27 0.22
C VAL A 196 -48.45 41.61 0.70
#